data_AF-A0A3D2RZ55-F1
#
_entry.id   AF-A0A3D2RZ55-F1
#
_cell.length_a   1.000
_cell.length_b   1.000
_cell.length_c   1.000
_cell.angle_alpha   90.00
_cell.angle_beta   90.00
_cell.angle_gamma   90.00
#
_symmetry.space_group_name_H-M   'P 1'
#
loop_
_entity.id
_entity.type
_entity.pdbx_description
1 polymer ?
#
loop_
_entity_poly.entity_id
_entity_poly.type
_entity_poly.pdbx_seq_one_letter_code
_entity_poly.pdbx_strand_id
1 'polypeptide(L)' 'MVSFPDAIRLGFQHYFDFRSRSTRAEYWWWLLFVILTQQTLNVVNIRIGILFGLAVLIPGLALGTRRLHDINKSGWCLFD' A
#
# COMPACT_ATOMS: atom_id res chain seq x y z
N MET A 1 15.78 10.24 4.86
CA MET A 1 15.14 10.48 3.55
C MET A 1 15.05 9.12 2.90
N VAL A 2 13.85 8.65 2.53
CA VAL A 2 13.67 7.28 2.02
C VAL A 2 13.73 7.30 0.50
N SER A 3 14.68 6.58 -0.08
CA SER A 3 14.86 6.51 -1.54
C SER A 3 13.87 5.51 -2.14
N PHE A 4 13.53 5.66 -3.42
CA PHE A 4 12.65 4.73 -4.15
C PHE A 4 13.01 3.24 -3.97
N PRO A 5 14.27 2.80 -4.18
CA PRO A 5 14.63 1.39 -4.00
C PRO A 5 14.54 0.93 -2.54
N ASP A 6 14.83 1.81 -1.57
CA ASP A 6 14.69 1.51 -0.15
C ASP A 6 13.22 1.32 0.24
N ALA A 7 12.32 2.13 -0.32
CA ALA A 7 10.88 2.03 -0.11
C ALA A 7 10.30 0.70 -0.63
N ILE A 8 10.80 0.18 -1.76
CA ILE A 8 10.37 -1.13 -2.29
C ILE A 8 10.81 -2.25 -1.33
N ARG A 9 12.07 -2.25 -0.89
CA ARG A 9 12.58 -3.25 0.06
C ARG A 9 11.82 -3.22 1.40
N LEU A 10 11.62 -2.03 1.95
CA LEU A 10 10.85 -1.83 3.18
C LEU A 10 9.38 -2.26 3.02
N GLY A 11 8.76 -1.98 1.86
CA GLY A 11 7.39 -2.39 1.55
C GLY A 11 7.20 -3.91 1.54
N PHE A 12 8.16 -4.66 0.98
CA PHE A 12 8.12 -6.12 1.01
C PHE A 12 8.49 -6.71 2.39
N GLN A 13 9.41 -6.10 3.13
CA GLN A 13 9.82 -6.58 4.46
C GLN A 13 8.76 -6.32 5.55
N HIS A 14 8.09 -5.17 5.52
CA HIS A 14 7.04 -4.80 6.48
C HIS A 14 5.63 -5.02 5.93
N TYR A 15 5.48 -5.92 4.96
CA TYR A 15 4.21 -6.23 4.30
C TYR A 15 3.11 -6.66 5.31
N PHE A 16 3.49 -7.31 6.42
CA PHE A 16 2.58 -7.76 7.49
C PHE A 16 2.67 -6.94 8.79
N ASP A 17 3.43 -5.84 8.81
CA ASP A 17 3.71 -5.14 10.05
C ASP A 17 2.80 -3.92 10.23
N PHE A 18 1.60 -4.15 10.78
CA PHE A 18 0.54 -3.13 10.91
C PHE A 18 0.82 -2.06 11.98
N ARG A 19 1.93 -2.15 12.72
CA ARG A 19 2.22 -1.27 13.88
C ARG A 19 3.32 -0.24 13.65
N SER A 20 4.09 -0.34 12.56
CA SER A 20 5.23 0.54 12.34
C SER A 20 4.82 1.89 11.74
N ARG A 21 5.35 3.00 12.31
CA ARG A 21 5.20 4.37 11.79
C ARG A 21 6.01 4.50 10.49
N SER A 22 5.37 4.19 9.37
CA SER A 22 5.95 4.41 8.04
C SER A 22 5.91 5.90 7.70
N THR A 23 7.02 6.44 7.19
CA THR A 23 7.10 7.88 6.87
C THR A 23 6.19 8.23 5.70
N ARG A 24 5.67 9.47 5.63
CA ARG A 24 4.75 9.88 4.54
C ARG A 24 5.32 9.63 3.13
N ALA A 25 6.65 9.64 2.98
CA ALA A 25 7.33 9.37 1.72
C ALA A 25 7.25 7.89 1.31
N GLU A 26 7.37 6.94 2.25
CA GLU A 26 7.23 5.49 1.98
C GLU A 26 5.84 5.15 1.44
N TYR A 27 4.80 5.79 1.99
CA TYR A 27 3.43 5.64 1.49
C TYR A 27 3.30 6.04 0.02
N TRP A 28 3.81 7.21 -0.35
CA TRP A 28 3.71 7.71 -1.72
C TRP A 28 4.53 6.88 -2.71
N TRP A 29 5.71 6.42 -2.30
CA TRP A 29 6.52 5.53 -3.14
C TRP A 29 5.86 4.17 -3.34
N TRP A 30 5.26 3.59 -2.29
CA TRP A 30 4.49 2.35 -2.41
C TRP A 30 3.27 2.51 -3.33
N LEU A 31 2.53 3.61 -3.18
CA LEU A 31 1.39 3.93 -4.05
C LEU A 31 1.82 4.06 -5.52
N LEU A 32 2.91 4.80 -5.78
CA LEU A 32 3.47 4.93 -7.13
C LEU A 32 3.87 3.57 -7.71
N PHE A 33 4.56 2.74 -6.93
CA PHE A 33 4.95 1.39 -7.34
C PHE A 33 3.73 0.53 -7.71
N VAL A 34 2.68 0.54 -6.88
CA VAL A 34 1.44 -0.16 -7.15
C VAL A 34 0.78 0.31 -8.45
N ILE A 35 0.67 1.63 -8.65
CA ILE A 35 0.03 2.21 -9.84
C ILE A 35 0.81 1.81 -11.11
N LEU A 36 2.13 1.95 -11.08
CA LEU A 36 2.98 1.61 -12.22
C LEU A 36 2.91 0.11 -12.54
N THR A 37 3.00 -0.74 -11.53
CA THR A 37 2.92 -2.20 -11.69
C THR A 37 1.55 -2.61 -12.24
N GLN A 38 0.47 -2.01 -11.72
CA GLN A 38 -0.89 -2.28 -12.20
C GLN A 38 -1.06 -1.90 -13.67
N GLN A 39 -0.54 -0.73 -14.09
CA GLN A 39 -0.61 -0.30 -15.49
C GLN A 39 0.20 -1.23 -16.41
N THR A 40 1.43 -1.60 -16.01
CA THR A 40 2.25 -2.54 -16.77
C THR A 40 1.58 -3.91 -16.90
N LEU A 41 1.01 -4.44 -15.81
CA LEU A 41 0.32 -5.74 -15.82
C LEU A 41 -0.95 -5.72 -16.67
N ASN A 42 -1.71 -4.63 -16.67
CA ASN A 42 -2.90 -4.49 -17.52
C ASN A 42 -2.56 -4.47 -19.02
N VAL A 43 -1.43 -3.87 -19.40
CA VAL A 43 -0.94 -3.89 -20.79
C VAL A 43 -0.53 -5.29 -21.24
N VAL A 44 0.06 -6.08 -20.34
CA VAL A 44 0.50 -7.46 -20.66
C VAL A 44 -0.69 -8.43 -20.66
N ASN A 45 -1.48 -8.47 -19.59
CA ASN A 45 -2.64 -9.33 -19.45
C ASN A 45 -3.57 -8.86 -18.32
N ILE A 46 -4.78 -8.44 -18.69
CA ILE A 46 -5.75 -7.93 -17.73
C ILE A 46 -6.17 -8.93 -16.63
N ARG A 47 -6.15 -10.24 -16.90
CA ARG A 47 -6.48 -11.27 -15.88
C ARG A 47 -5.43 -11.31 -14.78
N ILE A 48 -4.15 -11.15 -15.15
CA ILE A 48 -3.04 -11.07 -14.19
C ILE A 48 -3.11 -9.74 -13.42
N GLY A 49 -3.48 -8.65 -14.10
CA GLY A 49 -3.76 -7.36 -13.46
C GLY A 49 -4.84 -7.44 -12.38
N ILE A 50 -5.93 -8.18 -12.62
CA ILE A 50 -7.00 -8.38 -11.63
C ILE A 50 -6.49 -9.16 -10.41
N LEU A 51 -5.74 -10.25 -10.63
CA LEU A 51 -5.13 -11.03 -9.54
C LEU A 51 -4.19 -10.18 -8.68
N PHE A 52 -3.37 -9.34 -9.31
CA PHE A 52 -2.49 -8.42 -8.60
C PHE A 52 -3.27 -7.35 -7.82
N GLY A 53 -4.34 -6.80 -8.40
CA GLY A 53 -5.22 -5.85 -7.72
C GLY A 53 -5.84 -6.43 -6.44
N LEU A 54 -6.22 -7.72 -6.46
CA LEU A 54 -6.69 -8.44 -5.28
C LEU A 54 -5.58 -8.63 -4.23
N ALA A 55 -4.35 -8.93 -4.67
CA ALA A 55 -3.21 -9.07 -3.76
C ALA A 55 -2.80 -7.73 -3.11
N VAL A 56 -2.99 -6.61 -3.82
CA VAL A 56 -2.67 -5.26 -3.33
C VAL A 56 -3.80 -4.64 -2.50
N LEU A 57 -5.00 -5.22 -2.53
CA LEU A 57 -6.13 -4.78 -1.71
C LEU A 57 -5.81 -4.80 -0.21
N ILE A 58 -5.10 -5.83 0.26
CA ILE A 58 -4.67 -5.98 1.66
C ILE A 58 -3.71 -4.84 2.08
N PRO A 59 -2.58 -4.58 1.40
CA PRO A 59 -1.71 -3.46 1.75
C PRO A 59 -2.37 -2.09 1.51
N GLY A 60 -3.27 -1.96 0.52
CA GLY A 60 -4.06 -0.73 0.33
C GLY A 60 -4.94 -0.41 1.54
N LEU A 61 -5.65 -1.42 2.07
CA LEU A 61 -6.44 -1.30 3.30
C LEU A 61 -5.55 -1.10 4.54
N ALA A 62 -4.41 -1.79 4.62
CA ALA A 62 -3.44 -1.60 5.70
C ALA A 62 -2.91 -0.16 5.76
N LEU A 63 -2.67 0.47 4.61
CA LEU A 63 -2.22 1.85 4.53
C LEU A 63 -3.36 2.85 4.81
N GLY A 64 -4.58 2.56 4.32
CA GLY A 64 -5.77 3.36 4.63
C GLY A 64 -6.06 3.41 6.13
N THR A 65 -5.97 2.26 6.81
CA THR A 65 -6.15 2.18 8.27
C THR A 65 -5.08 2.96 9.04
N ARG A 66 -3.81 2.97 8.58
CA ARG A 66 -2.74 3.83 9.16
C ARG A 66 -3.05 5.32 9.04
N ARG A 67 -3.59 5.78 7.90
CA ARG A 67 -3.97 7.19 7.70
C ARG A 67 -5.19 7.61 8.52
N LEU A 68 -6.15 6.69 8.72
CA LEU A 68 -7.27 6.88 9.65
C LEU A 68 -6.78 6.97 11.11
N HIS A 69 -5.82 6.12 11.48
CA HIS A 69 -5.19 6.14 12.80
C HIS A 69 -4.43 7.45 13.08
N ASP A 70 -3.75 8.02 12.06
CA ASP A 70 -3.08 9.33 12.17
C ASP A 70 -4.06 10.51 12.44
N ILE A 71 -5.34 10.35 12.12
CA ILE A 71 -6.40 11.36 12.37
C ILE A 71 -7.08 11.10 13.74
N ASN A 72 -6.54 10.18 14.54
CA ASN A 72 -7.08 9.77 15.83
C ASN A 72 -8.55 9.27 15.75
N LYS A 73 -8.92 8.69 14.60
CA LYS A 73 -10.21 8.03 14.35
C LYS A 73 -9.96 6.53 14.25
N SER A 74 -10.63 5.74 15.08
CA SER A 74 -10.53 4.28 15.00
C SER A 74 -11.15 3.81 13.67
N GLY A 75 -10.51 2.83 13.02
CA GLY A 75 -10.99 2.26 11.74
C GLY A 75 -12.36 1.56 11.83
N TRP A 76 -13.02 1.60 12.99
CA TRP A 76 -14.34 1.05 13.27
C TRP A 76 -15.47 2.09 13.28
N CYS A 77 -15.20 3.40 13.16
CA CYS A 77 -16.24 4.44 13.04
C CYS A 77 -16.92 4.52 11.64
N LEU A 78 -16.95 3.42 10.89
CA LEU A 78 -17.79 3.24 9.70
C LEU A 78 -18.93 2.26 9.97
N PHE A 79 -18.93 1.63 11.15
CA PHE A 79 -19.88 0.62 11.59
C PHE A 79 -20.68 1.05 12.83
N ASP A 80 -20.63 2.34 13.18
CA ASP A 80 -21.44 2.98 14.23
C ASP A 80 -22.11 4.24 13.65
#